data_AF-G4Z1S0-F1
#
_entry.id   AF-G4Z1S0-F1
#
_cell.length_a   1.000
_cell.length_b   1.000
_cell.length_c   1.000
_cell.angle_alpha   90.00
_cell.angle_beta   90.00
_cell.angle_gamma   90.00
#
_symmetry.space_group_name_H-M   'P 1'
#
loop_
_entity.id
_entity.type
_entity.pdbx_description
1 polymer ?
#
loop_
_entity_poly.entity_id
_entity_poly.type
_entity_poly.pdbx_seq_one_letter_code
_entity_poly.pdbx_strand_id
1 'polypeptide(L)' 'MRGREVGEWELTSRGNTYRCNDFRWSCSCLFDSSYSLPCQHLMYIAQYVHKFEKLPASSVPPRWN' A
#
# COMPACT_ATOMS: atom_id res chain seq x y z
N MET A 1 -22.08 -11.55 5.15
CA MET A 1 -20.63 -11.70 5.33
C MET A 1 -19.95 -10.65 4.44
N ARG A 2 -19.26 -9.66 5.01
CA ARG A 2 -18.52 -8.67 4.22
C ARG A 2 -17.29 -9.37 3.65
N GLY A 3 -17.31 -9.68 2.35
CA GLY A 3 -16.16 -10.27 1.66
C GLY A 3 -14.95 -9.36 1.83
N ARG A 4 -13.82 -9.93 2.26
CA ARG A 4 -12.55 -9.23 2.30
C ARG A 4 -12.23 -8.77 0.87
N GLU A 5 -12.10 -7.47 0.66
CA GLU A 5 -11.74 -6.92 -0.66
C GLU A 5 -10.41 -7.57 -1.10
N VAL A 6 -10.29 -7.90 -2.39
CA VAL A 6 -9.07 -8.54 -2.92
C VAL A 6 -7.89 -7.61 -2.70
N GLY A 7 -6.78 -8.16 -2.22
CA GLY A 7 -5.54 -7.40 -2.03
C GLY A 7 -5.48 -6.58 -0.73
N GLU A 8 -6.42 -6.77 0.20
CA GLU A 8 -6.41 -6.09 1.51
C GLU A 8 -5.45 -6.75 2.52
N TRP A 9 -4.48 -5.97 2.96
CA TRP A 9 -3.47 -6.30 3.96
C TRP A 9 -3.63 -5.43 5.20
N GLU A 10 -3.47 -6.04 6.37
CA GLU A 10 -3.34 -5.32 7.63
C GLU A 10 -1.89 -5.41 8.10
N LEU A 11 -1.27 -4.25 8.29
CA LEU A 11 0.11 -4.14 8.75
C LEU A 11 0.14 -3.40 10.08
N THR A 12 0.73 -4.03 11.10
CA THR A 12 0.97 -3.38 12.39
C THR A 12 2.40 -2.84 12.44
N SER A 13 2.54 -1.54 12.67
CA SER A 13 3.82 -0.87 12.83
C SER A 13 3.73 0.20 13.91
N ARG A 14 4.71 0.22 14.83
CA ARG A 14 4.77 1.18 15.95
C ARG A 14 3.46 1.26 16.74
N GLY A 15 2.83 0.12 17.01
CA GLY A 15 1.57 0.02 17.78
C GLY A 15 0.30 0.45 17.03
N ASN A 16 0.39 0.83 15.75
CA ASN A 16 -0.76 1.19 14.93
C ASN A 16 -0.97 0.17 13.83
N THR A 17 -2.23 -0.12 13.50
CA THR A 17 -2.59 -1.01 12.39
C THR A 17 -3.06 -0.19 11.19
N TYR A 18 -2.46 -0.47 10.05
CA TYR A 18 -2.74 0.20 8.78
C TYR A 18 -3.34 -0.78 7.79
N ARG A 19 -4.36 -0.32 7.07
CA ARG A 19 -4.97 -1.08 5.98
C ARG A 19 -4.34 -0.68 4.67
N CYS A 20 -3.82 -1.66 3.95
CA CYS A 20 -3.14 -1.47 2.68
C CYS A 20 -3.85 -2.29 1.61
N ASN A 21 -3.93 -1.74 0.41
CA ASN A 21 -4.42 -2.45 -0.77
C ASN A 21 -3.27 -2.56 -1.77
N ASP A 22 -2.85 -3.79 -2.07
CA ASP A 22 -1.72 -4.05 -2.97
C ASP A 22 -2.05 -3.90 -4.46
N PHE A 23 -3.35 -3.96 -4.82
CA PHE A 23 -3.82 -3.78 -6.18
C PHE A 23 -3.96 -2.29 -6.52
N ARG A 24 -4.57 -1.52 -5.61
CA ARG A 24 -4.73 -0.06 -5.72
C ARG A 24 -3.51 0.72 -5.28
N TRP A 25 -2.52 0.07 -4.66
CA TRP A 25 -1.35 0.71 -4.05
C TRP A 25 -1.72 1.84 -3.09
N SER A 26 -2.72 1.60 -2.23
CA SER A 26 -3.24 2.58 -1.28
C SER A 26 -3.04 2.13 0.16
N CYS A 27 -2.85 3.08 1.08
CA CYS A 27 -2.65 2.81 2.51
C CYS A 27 -3.45 3.79 3.37
N SER A 28 -4.00 3.32 4.49
CA SER A 28 -4.68 4.19 5.46
C SER A 28 -3.74 5.07 6.29
N CYS A 29 -2.45 5.15 5.97
CA CYS A 29 -1.49 5.98 6.70
C CYS A 29 -1.53 7.44 6.22
N LEU A 30 -1.09 8.36 7.09
CA LEU A 30 -1.10 9.79 6.80
C LEU A 30 -0.26 10.17 5.58
N PHE A 31 0.79 9.41 5.28
CA PHE A 31 1.64 9.67 4.13
C PHE A 31 0.88 9.47 2.82
N ASP A 32 0.20 8.33 2.67
CA ASP A 32 -0.60 8.04 1.49
C ASP A 32 -1.85 8.93 1.41
N SER A 33 -2.49 9.23 2.54
CA SER A 33 -3.63 10.16 2.51
C SER A 33 -3.26 11.59 2.10
N SER A 34 -2.01 12.01 2.33
CA SER A 34 -1.55 13.39 2.03
C SER A 34 -0.92 13.51 0.65
N TYR A 35 -0.09 12.53 0.28
CA TYR A 35 0.69 12.57 -0.96
C TYR A 35 0.21 11.56 -1.98
N SER A 36 -0.57 10.56 -1.55
CA SER A 36 -1.05 9.41 -2.33
C SER A 36 0.06 8.68 -3.09
N LEU A 37 1.27 8.72 -2.53
CA LEU A 37 2.45 8.03 -3.02
C LEU A 37 2.67 6.75 -2.21
N PRO A 38 3.33 5.73 -2.78
CA PRO A 38 3.66 4.51 -2.07
C PRO A 38 4.41 4.80 -0.77
N CYS A 39 3.76 4.52 0.36
CA CYS A 39 4.36 4.67 1.67
C CYS A 39 5.25 3.46 2.02
N GLN A 40 6.00 3.54 3.12
CA GLN A 40 6.84 2.44 3.59
C GLN A 40 6.06 1.12 3.79
N HIS A 41 4.78 1.16 4.15
CA HIS A 41 3.95 -0.04 4.30
C HIS A 41 3.69 -0.73 2.95
N LEU A 42 3.43 0.06 1.91
CA LEU A 42 3.26 -0.47 0.55
C LEU A 42 4.59 -0.97 -0.03
N MET A 43 5.69 -0.28 0.26
CA MET A 43 7.04 -0.78 -0.08
C MET A 43 7.34 -2.11 0.61
N TYR A 44 6.94 -2.27 1.87
CA TYR A 44 7.08 -3.52 2.59
C TYR A 44 6.30 -4.65 1.91
N ILE A 45 5.04 -4.41 1.54
CA ILE A 45 4.23 -5.42 0.81
C ILE A 45 4.87 -5.75 -0.54
N ALA A 46 5.27 -4.75 -1.32
CA ALA A 46 5.94 -4.95 -2.60
C ALA A 46 7.19 -5.83 -2.48
N GLN A 47 8.03 -5.56 -1.49
CA GLN A 47 9.31 -6.25 -1.29
C GLN A 47 9.14 -7.65 -0.67
N TYR A 48 8.34 -7.77 0.39
CA TYR A 48 8.33 -8.99 1.21
C TYR A 48 7.20 -9.94 0.84
N VAL A 49 6.07 -9.44 0.32
CA VAL A 49 4.95 -10.27 -0.12
C VAL A 49 5.11 -10.61 -1.61
N HIS A 50 5.21 -9.59 -2.46
CA HIS A 50 5.25 -9.76 -3.91
C HIS A 50 6.66 -9.99 -4.47
N LYS A 51 7.71 -9.68 -3.68
CA LYS A 51 9.13 -9.82 -4.07
C LYS A 51 9.49 -9.04 -5.33
N PHE A 52 8.86 -7.87 -5.51
CA PHE A 52 9.20 -6.98 -6.61
C PHE A 52 10.57 -6.34 -6.37
N GLU A 53 11.41 -6.34 -7.40
CA GLU A 53 12.68 -5.60 -7.40
C GLU A 53 12.44 -4.08 -7.43
N LYS A 54 11.39 -3.66 -8.14
CA LYS A 54 10.96 -2.27 -8.29
C LYS A 54 9.44 -2.20 -8.23
N LEU A 55 8.93 -1.12 -7.65
CA LEU A 55 7.49 -0.86 -7.65
C LEU A 55 6.99 -0.71 -9.10
N PRO A 56 5.81 -1.26 -9.43
CA PRO A 56 5.24 -1.14 -10.76
C PRO A 56 4.84 0.32 -11.02
N ALA A 57 4.89 0.77 -12.28
CA ALA A 57 4.49 2.14 -12.64
C ALA A 57 3.05 2.48 -12.21
N SER A 58 2.17 1.47 -12.11
CA SER A 58 0.80 1.61 -11.60
C SER A 58 0.72 2.07 -10.15
N SER A 59 1.80 1.99 -9.37
CA SER A 59 1.83 2.49 -7.99
C SER A 59 2.01 4.00 -7.91
N VAL A 60 2.32 4.68 -9.00
CA VAL A 60 2.46 6.15 -9.06
C VAL A 60 1.19 6.73 -9.67
N PRO A 61 0.37 7.47 -8.92
CA PRO A 61 -0.86 8.04 -9.48
C PRO A 61 -0.58 9.11 -10.53
N PRO A 62 -1.49 9.34 -11.49
CA PRO A 62 -1.30 10.27 -12.60
C PRO A 62 -0.91 11.70 -12.21
N ARG A 63 -1.27 12.18 -11.01
CA ARG A 63 -0.90 13.54 -10.56
C ARG A 63 0.62 13.74 -10.39
N TRP A 64 1.38 12.65 -10.25
CA TRP A 64 2.84 12.65 -10.08
C TRP A 64 3.57 12.07 -11.29
N ASN A 65 2.86 11.85 -12.40
CA ASN A 65 3.44 11.40 -13.66
C ASN A 65 4.02 12.59 -14.44
#